data_AF-A0A1I7T585-F1
#
_entry.id   AF-A0A1I7T585-F1
#
_cell.length_a   1.000
_cell.length_b   1.000
_cell.length_c   1.000
_cell.angle_alpha   90.00
_cell.angle_beta   90.00
_cell.angle_gamma   90.00
#
_symmetry.space_group_name_H-M   'P 1'
#
loop_
_entity.id
_entity.type
_entity.pdbx_description
1 polymer ?
#
loop_
_entity_poly.entity_id
_entity_poly.type
_entity_poly.pdbx_seq_one_letter_code
_entity_poly.pdbx_strand_id
1 'polypeptide(L)'
;MSPLVAQLFSILYRFLKFLFLQILVQIEQERPPLPLLRLPQLAYKNVIDMMTACEQVTLSLCSRKTYAIVKNTRHRPKSLELWLNEYNLLDVATGPYKTTNSKRNFSALIGVTKKWRCFNPEETVMIKGNRVHVRLITDSDGKQFLGTFWEDENTGLRTIADYVCDLFRVDLFCVMLENDHRRMFDWLRNRQSFVNIFGIGDRNQISDEDYCYGRRRINAISLL
;
A
#
# COMPACT_ATOMS: atom_id res chain seq x y z
N MET A 1 -30.87 -3.57 -6.59
CA MET A 1 -29.82 -4.60 -6.47
C MET A 1 -30.48 -5.86 -5.94
N SER A 2 -30.39 -7.00 -6.63
CA SER A 2 -31.15 -8.19 -6.23
C SER A 2 -30.61 -8.78 -4.92
N PRO A 3 -31.47 -9.33 -4.05
CA PRO A 3 -31.05 -9.91 -2.77
C PRO A 3 -30.04 -11.06 -2.93
N LEU A 4 -30.06 -11.75 -4.07
CA LEU A 4 -29.09 -12.79 -4.43
C LEU A 4 -27.67 -12.24 -4.64
N VAL A 5 -27.52 -11.03 -5.20
CA VAL A 5 -26.21 -10.40 -5.40
C VAL A 5 -25.62 -9.99 -4.06
N ALA A 6 -26.43 -9.45 -3.15
CA ALA A 6 -25.97 -9.09 -1.80
C ALA A 6 -25.55 -10.33 -0.98
N GLN A 7 -26.25 -11.45 -1.13
CA GLN A 7 -25.86 -12.72 -0.51
C GLN A 7 -24.56 -13.26 -1.10
N LEU A 8 -24.36 -13.17 -2.42
CA LEU A 8 -23.11 -13.60 -3.05
C LEU A 8 -21.91 -12.75 -2.59
N PHE A 9 -22.08 -11.42 -2.49
CA PHE A 9 -21.05 -10.53 -1.94
C PHE A 9 -20.76 -10.81 -0.47
N SER A 10 -21.78 -11.08 0.35
CA SER A 10 -21.61 -11.45 1.76
C SER A 10 -20.89 -12.78 1.92
N ILE A 11 -21.21 -13.77 1.08
CA ILE A 11 -20.54 -15.08 1.08
C ILE A 11 -19.10 -14.94 0.59
N LEU A 12 -18.84 -14.18 -0.47
CA LEU A 12 -17.49 -13.91 -0.98
C LEU A 12 -16.66 -13.11 0.03
N TYR A 13 -17.24 -12.10 0.68
CA TYR A 13 -16.57 -11.31 1.72
C TYR A 13 -16.28 -12.15 2.97
N ARG A 14 -17.23 -13.00 3.41
CA ARG A 14 -17.00 -13.96 4.49
C ARG A 14 -15.98 -15.01 4.09
N PHE A 15 -16.00 -15.48 2.85
CA PHE A 15 -15.05 -16.46 2.34
C PHE A 15 -13.66 -15.85 2.20
N LEU A 16 -13.53 -14.60 1.77
CA LEU A 16 -12.27 -13.85 1.72
C LEU A 16 -11.76 -13.49 3.12
N LYS A 17 -12.64 -13.08 4.04
CA LYS A 17 -12.29 -12.85 5.46
C LYS A 17 -11.93 -14.16 6.17
N PHE A 18 -12.58 -15.26 5.81
CA PHE A 18 -12.26 -16.60 6.29
C PHE A 18 -10.99 -17.14 5.64
N LEU A 19 -10.74 -16.87 4.35
CA LEU A 19 -9.47 -17.14 3.69
C LEU A 19 -8.38 -16.29 4.32
N PHE A 20 -8.66 -15.04 4.67
CA PHE A 20 -7.72 -14.12 5.30
C PHE A 20 -7.37 -14.60 6.71
N LEU A 21 -8.36 -14.93 7.54
CA LEU A 21 -8.14 -15.52 8.85
C LEU A 21 -7.50 -16.92 8.76
N GLN A 22 -7.86 -17.74 7.77
CA GLN A 22 -7.19 -19.03 7.55
C GLN A 22 -5.78 -18.87 7.00
N ILE A 23 -5.50 -17.91 6.13
CA ILE A 23 -4.16 -17.63 5.59
C ILE A 23 -3.25 -17.13 6.70
N LEU A 24 -3.75 -16.24 7.57
CA LEU A 24 -3.05 -15.75 8.76
C LEU A 24 -2.80 -16.89 9.77
N VAL A 25 -3.82 -17.72 10.06
CA VAL A 25 -3.69 -18.89 10.96
C VAL A 25 -2.88 -20.05 10.35
N GLN A 26 -2.75 -20.16 9.02
CA GLN A 26 -2.06 -21.27 8.35
C GLN A 26 -0.54 -21.10 8.23
N ILE A 27 0.03 -19.95 8.59
CA ILE A 27 1.47 -19.70 8.49
C ILE A 27 2.27 -20.47 9.56
N GLU A 28 1.63 -20.95 10.64
CA GLU A 28 2.30 -21.73 11.70
C GLU A 28 2.38 -23.25 11.47
N GLN A 29 1.75 -23.81 10.43
CA GLN A 29 1.75 -25.27 10.21
C GLN A 29 2.06 -25.66 8.76
N GLU A 30 2.94 -26.65 8.60
CA GLU A 30 3.35 -27.26 7.31
C GLU A 30 2.16 -27.82 6.50
N ARG A 31 1.32 -27.00 5.83
CA ARG A 31 0.23 -27.50 4.96
C ARG A 31 -0.11 -26.56 3.78
N PRO A 32 -1.10 -26.94 2.95
CA PRO A 32 -0.99 -27.20 1.52
C PRO A 32 -0.98 -25.90 0.67
N PRO A 33 -0.68 -25.97 -0.63
CA PRO A 33 -0.77 -24.79 -1.49
C PRO A 33 -2.16 -24.17 -1.45
N LEU A 34 -2.22 -22.86 -1.17
CA LEU A 34 -3.40 -21.99 -1.14
C LEU A 34 -4.48 -22.48 -2.12
N PRO A 35 -5.72 -22.75 -1.67
CA PRO A 35 -6.78 -23.29 -2.54
C PRO A 35 -7.02 -22.45 -3.80
N LEU A 36 -6.87 -21.12 -3.69
CA LEU A 36 -6.91 -20.18 -4.82
C LEU A 36 -5.92 -20.56 -5.94
N LEU A 37 -4.72 -21.05 -5.59
CA LEU A 37 -3.66 -21.43 -6.52
C LEU A 37 -3.87 -22.79 -7.19
N ARG A 38 -4.92 -23.51 -6.79
CA ARG A 38 -5.34 -24.76 -7.44
C ARG A 38 -6.43 -24.54 -8.48
N LEU A 39 -7.01 -23.33 -8.52
CA LEU A 39 -8.01 -22.99 -9.52
C LEU A 39 -7.36 -22.86 -10.91
N PRO A 40 -8.13 -23.13 -11.98
CA PRO A 40 -7.72 -22.76 -13.34
C PRO A 40 -7.35 -21.28 -13.43
N GLN A 41 -6.43 -20.93 -14.33
CA GLN A 41 -5.88 -19.58 -14.47
C GLN A 41 -6.95 -18.48 -14.58
N LEU A 42 -8.01 -18.75 -15.34
CA LEU A 42 -9.12 -17.82 -15.51
C LEU A 42 -9.88 -17.57 -14.19
N ALA A 43 -10.04 -18.60 -13.36
CA ALA A 43 -10.84 -18.52 -12.14
C ALA A 43 -10.13 -17.71 -11.05
N TYR A 44 -8.84 -17.97 -10.77
CA TYR A 44 -8.13 -17.13 -9.81
C TYR A 44 -7.90 -15.70 -10.33
N LYS A 45 -7.82 -15.51 -11.65
CA LYS A 45 -7.77 -14.17 -12.25
C LYS A 45 -9.00 -13.35 -11.91
N ASN A 46 -10.19 -13.92 -12.14
CA ASN A 46 -11.45 -13.25 -11.82
C ASN A 46 -11.55 -12.92 -10.32
N VAL A 47 -11.09 -13.82 -9.45
CA VAL A 47 -11.05 -13.56 -8.01
C VAL A 47 -10.12 -12.39 -7.68
N ILE A 48 -8.91 -12.35 -8.24
CA ILE A 48 -7.95 -11.25 -8.02
C ILE A 48 -8.48 -9.93 -8.57
N ASP A 49 -9.12 -9.93 -9.74
CA ASP A 49 -9.72 -8.73 -10.33
C ASP A 49 -10.91 -8.20 -9.50
N MET A 50 -11.54 -9.05 -8.68
CA MET A 50 -12.60 -8.66 -7.74
C MET A 50 -12.05 -8.19 -6.38
N MET A 51 -10.80 -8.49 -6.03
CA MET A 51 -10.18 -8.04 -4.79
C MET A 51 -9.93 -6.53 -4.83
N THR A 52 -10.11 -5.88 -3.68
CA THR A 52 -9.63 -4.51 -3.44
C THR A 52 -8.10 -4.45 -3.52
N ALA A 53 -7.56 -3.25 -3.72
CA ALA A 53 -6.11 -3.07 -3.75
C ALA A 53 -5.44 -3.48 -2.41
N CYS A 54 -6.10 -3.27 -1.27
CA CYS A 54 -5.60 -3.69 0.05
C CYS A 54 -5.52 -5.23 0.17
N GLU A 55 -6.57 -5.93 -0.27
CA GLU A 55 -6.58 -7.41 -0.31
C GLU A 55 -5.51 -7.95 -1.27
N GLN A 56 -5.29 -7.30 -2.41
CA GLN A 56 -4.24 -7.66 -3.36
C GLN A 56 -2.84 -7.49 -2.76
N VAL A 57 -2.57 -6.38 -2.05
CA VAL A 57 -1.31 -6.17 -1.34
C VAL A 57 -1.10 -7.25 -0.28
N THR A 58 -2.12 -7.55 0.52
CA THR A 58 -1.99 -8.56 1.58
C THR A 58 -1.75 -9.96 1.00
N LEU A 59 -2.51 -10.37 -0.01
CA LEU A 59 -2.31 -11.64 -0.71
C LEU A 59 -0.90 -11.76 -1.30
N SER A 60 -0.37 -10.66 -1.84
CA SER A 60 0.97 -10.63 -2.43
C SER A 60 2.07 -10.93 -1.41
N LEU A 61 1.87 -10.57 -0.13
CA LEU A 61 2.85 -10.74 0.94
C LEU A 61 2.93 -12.17 1.46
N CYS A 62 1.91 -13.02 1.18
CA CYS A 62 1.88 -14.39 1.67
C CYS A 62 2.98 -15.28 1.08
N SER A 63 3.41 -15.03 -0.17
CA SER A 63 4.45 -15.83 -0.82
C SER A 63 4.98 -15.17 -2.09
N ARG A 64 6.17 -15.60 -2.55
CA ARG A 64 6.70 -15.20 -3.88
C ARG A 64 5.75 -15.58 -5.03
N LYS A 65 5.02 -16.69 -4.89
CA LYS A 65 4.08 -17.18 -5.90
C LYS A 65 2.84 -16.29 -5.99
N THR A 66 2.25 -15.92 -4.86
CA THR A 66 1.10 -15.00 -4.82
C THR A 66 1.49 -13.61 -5.28
N TYR A 67 2.67 -13.10 -4.89
CA TYR A 67 3.24 -11.87 -5.43
C TYR A 67 3.29 -11.89 -6.96
N ALA A 68 3.88 -12.93 -7.55
CA ALA A 68 4.01 -13.04 -9.00
C ALA A 68 2.66 -13.11 -9.71
N ILE A 69 1.67 -13.76 -9.10
CA ILE A 69 0.31 -13.84 -9.66
C ILE A 69 -0.36 -12.48 -9.61
N VAL A 70 -0.45 -11.83 -8.45
CA VAL A 70 -1.08 -10.50 -8.32
C VAL A 70 -0.43 -9.49 -9.27
N LYS A 71 0.90 -9.50 -9.38
CA LYS A 71 1.67 -8.62 -10.28
C LYS A 71 1.36 -8.81 -11.77
N ASN A 72 1.05 -10.03 -12.20
CA ASN A 72 0.92 -10.38 -13.62
C ASN A 72 -0.54 -10.55 -14.07
N THR A 73 -1.46 -10.77 -13.15
CA THR A 73 -2.86 -11.07 -13.44
C THR A 73 -3.70 -9.80 -13.63
N ARG A 74 -3.31 -8.71 -12.98
CA ARG A 74 -4.12 -7.50 -12.84
C ARG A 74 -4.28 -6.70 -14.14
N HIS A 75 -5.53 -6.40 -14.50
CA HIS A 75 -5.82 -5.32 -15.44
C HIS A 75 -5.60 -3.97 -14.73
N ARG A 76 -4.64 -3.15 -15.19
CA ARG A 76 -4.31 -1.84 -14.59
C ARG A 76 -5.50 -0.89 -14.75
N PRO A 77 -6.24 -0.53 -13.68
CA PRO A 77 -7.22 0.54 -13.80
C PRO A 77 -6.45 1.82 -14.09
N LYS A 78 -6.79 2.49 -15.20
CA LYS A 78 -6.15 3.74 -15.64
C LYS A 78 -6.22 4.87 -14.61
N SER A 79 -7.09 4.74 -13.61
CA SER A 79 -7.37 5.71 -12.57
C SER A 79 -6.81 5.36 -11.19
N LEU A 80 -5.96 4.32 -11.07
CA LEU A 80 -5.27 4.06 -9.80
C LEU A 80 -4.08 5.00 -9.66
N GLU A 81 -4.11 5.76 -8.59
CA GLU A 81 -3.02 6.64 -8.16
C GLU A 81 -2.53 6.18 -6.79
N LEU A 82 -1.21 6.17 -6.60
CA LEU A 82 -0.57 5.86 -5.33
C LEU A 82 -0.12 7.15 -4.65
N TRP A 83 -0.47 7.29 -3.37
CA TRP A 83 -0.25 8.48 -2.57
C TRP A 83 0.51 8.12 -1.30
N LEU A 84 1.69 8.69 -1.12
CA LEU A 84 2.41 8.62 0.15
C LEU A 84 1.96 9.84 0.98
N ASN A 85 1.30 9.62 2.11
CA ASN A 85 0.78 10.71 2.93
C ASN A 85 1.66 11.03 4.15
N GLU A 86 1.35 12.14 4.82
CA GLU A 86 2.07 12.66 5.99
C GLU A 86 2.03 11.72 7.22
N TYR A 87 1.07 10.79 7.27
CA TYR A 87 0.92 9.79 8.33
C TYR A 87 1.71 8.51 8.09
N ASN A 88 2.68 8.54 7.16
CA ASN A 88 3.48 7.39 6.74
C ASN A 88 2.62 6.23 6.20
N LEU A 89 1.49 6.54 5.56
CA LEU A 89 0.64 5.57 4.86
C LEU A 89 0.83 5.69 3.36
N LEU A 90 0.78 4.53 2.69
CA LEU A 90 0.62 4.45 1.26
C LEU A 90 -0.85 4.17 0.93
N ASP A 91 -1.51 5.20 0.41
CA ASP A 91 -2.91 5.18 0.05
C ASP A 91 -3.09 4.87 -1.44
N VAL A 92 -4.23 4.26 -1.74
CA VAL A 92 -4.77 4.23 -3.10
C VAL A 92 -5.88 5.27 -3.24
N ALA A 93 -5.80 6.07 -4.29
CA ALA A 93 -6.91 6.89 -4.74
C ALA A 93 -7.52 6.27 -6.00
N THR A 94 -8.85 6.21 -6.04
CA THR A 94 -9.59 5.77 -7.23
C THR A 94 -10.53 6.88 -7.71
N GLY A 95 -10.44 7.21 -8.99
CA GLY A 95 -11.30 8.20 -9.65
C GLY A 95 -10.50 9.20 -10.50
N PRO A 96 -11.12 9.89 -11.46
CA PRO A 96 -10.40 10.83 -12.33
C PRO A 96 -9.98 12.10 -11.59
N TYR A 97 -8.75 12.57 -11.85
CA TYR A 97 -8.29 13.92 -11.48
C TYR A 97 -9.09 14.95 -12.29
N LYS A 98 -10.18 15.46 -11.72
CA LYS A 98 -10.97 16.52 -12.36
C LYS A 98 -10.49 17.91 -11.95
N THR A 99 -10.29 18.16 -10.66
CA THR A 99 -9.81 19.44 -10.09
C THR A 99 -9.14 19.24 -8.73
N THR A 100 -8.36 20.22 -8.28
CA THR A 100 -7.69 20.27 -6.95
C THR A 100 -8.63 20.10 -5.76
N ASN A 101 -9.92 20.43 -5.91
CA ASN A 101 -10.93 20.39 -4.83
C ASN A 101 -11.95 19.24 -4.96
N SER A 102 -11.73 18.29 -5.87
CA SER A 102 -12.65 17.16 -6.04
C SER A 102 -12.52 16.15 -4.89
N LYS A 103 -13.64 15.79 -4.25
CA LYS A 103 -13.67 14.79 -3.17
C LYS A 103 -13.18 13.45 -3.70
N ARG A 104 -12.08 12.96 -3.13
CA ARG A 104 -11.42 11.70 -3.48
C ARG A 104 -11.73 10.64 -2.45
N ASN A 105 -11.88 9.41 -2.92
CA ASN A 105 -11.91 8.26 -2.05
C ASN A 105 -10.50 7.71 -1.93
N PHE A 106 -9.93 7.87 -0.74
CA PHE A 106 -8.66 7.27 -0.35
C PHE A 106 -8.91 6.00 0.44
N SER A 107 -8.03 5.03 0.30
CA SER A 107 -7.98 3.83 1.13
C SER A 107 -6.54 3.48 1.42
N ALA A 108 -6.21 3.37 2.71
CA ALA A 108 -4.89 2.95 3.15
C ALA A 108 -4.63 1.50 2.71
N LEU A 109 -3.50 1.29 2.03
CA LEU A 109 -3.06 -0.05 1.63
C LEU A 109 -2.17 -0.65 2.72
N ILE A 110 -1.13 0.10 3.06
CA ILE A 110 -0.06 -0.35 3.94
C ILE A 110 0.56 0.88 4.60
N GLY A 111 0.83 0.78 5.89
CA GLY A 111 1.38 1.85 6.71
C GLY A 111 2.71 1.47 7.32
N VAL A 112 3.51 2.48 7.63
CA VAL A 112 4.76 2.31 8.38
C VAL A 112 4.58 2.87 9.78
N THR A 113 5.06 2.10 10.75
CA THR A 113 5.01 2.48 12.16
C THR A 113 6.37 2.21 12.78
N LYS A 114 6.86 3.13 13.60
CA LYS A 114 8.05 2.90 14.42
C LYS A 114 7.89 1.64 15.27
N LYS A 115 8.93 0.81 15.30
CA LYS A 115 8.98 -0.37 16.17
C LYS A 115 9.27 0.05 17.60
N TRP A 116 8.46 -0.45 18.55
CA TRP A 116 8.60 -0.19 19.98
C TRP A 116 9.17 -1.43 20.68
N ARG A 117 9.97 -1.24 21.74
CA ARG A 117 10.64 -2.35 22.46
C ARG A 117 9.66 -3.37 23.07
N CYS A 118 8.44 -2.95 23.39
CA CYS A 118 7.41 -3.76 24.05
C CYS A 118 6.40 -4.35 23.06
N PHE A 119 6.69 -4.26 21.76
CA PHE A 119 5.75 -4.66 20.72
C PHE A 119 5.77 -6.19 20.54
N ASN A 120 4.63 -6.83 20.75
CA ASN A 120 4.40 -8.23 20.38
C ASN A 120 3.68 -8.26 19.01
N PRO A 121 4.43 -8.40 17.92
CA PRO A 121 3.86 -8.49 16.58
C PRO A 121 3.08 -9.79 16.42
N GLU A 122 1.98 -9.73 15.69
CA GLU A 122 1.16 -10.92 15.41
C GLU A 122 1.87 -11.81 14.38
N GLU A 123 2.51 -11.22 13.37
CA GLU A 123 3.11 -11.98 12.27
C GLU A 123 4.37 -11.32 11.69
N THR A 124 5.08 -12.07 10.83
CA THR A 124 6.19 -11.57 10.02
C THR A 124 6.03 -11.93 8.55
N VAL A 125 6.30 -10.98 7.66
CA VAL A 125 6.31 -11.18 6.21
C VAL A 125 7.63 -10.73 5.59
N MET A 126 7.89 -11.13 4.34
CA MET A 126 9.07 -10.70 3.59
C MET A 126 8.73 -9.57 2.63
N ILE A 127 9.33 -8.39 2.81
CA ILE A 127 9.15 -7.21 1.93
C ILE A 127 10.51 -6.80 1.36
N LYS A 128 10.70 -6.98 0.05
CA LYS A 128 11.97 -6.65 -0.65
C LYS A 128 13.23 -7.23 0.04
N GLY A 129 13.11 -8.46 0.57
CA GLY A 129 14.21 -9.14 1.27
C GLY A 129 14.31 -8.85 2.77
N ASN A 130 13.54 -7.90 3.30
CA ASN A 130 13.47 -7.61 4.73
C ASN A 130 12.41 -8.47 5.40
N ARG A 131 12.73 -9.05 6.56
CA ARG A 131 11.74 -9.69 7.43
C ARG A 131 11.10 -8.62 8.30
N VAL A 132 9.82 -8.38 8.08
CA VAL A 132 9.08 -7.23 8.64
C VAL A 132 7.93 -7.73 9.49
N HIS A 133 7.78 -7.16 10.67
CA HIS A 133 6.64 -7.42 11.53
C HIS A 133 5.41 -6.69 11.02
N VAL A 134 4.25 -7.35 11.08
CA VAL A 134 2.99 -6.79 10.59
C VAL A 134 1.84 -7.00 11.56
N ARG A 135 0.84 -6.12 11.45
CA ARG A 135 -0.45 -6.19 12.16
C ARG A 135 -1.52 -5.52 11.32
N LEU A 136 -2.76 -5.99 11.40
CA LEU A 136 -3.91 -5.26 10.87
C LEU A 136 -4.28 -4.09 11.80
N ILE A 137 -4.19 -2.87 11.29
CA ILE A 137 -4.56 -1.66 12.03
C ILE A 137 -5.95 -1.23 11.57
N THR A 138 -6.81 -0.85 12.52
CA THR A 138 -8.11 -0.24 12.24
C THR A 138 -8.02 1.23 12.56
N ASP A 139 -8.36 2.10 11.59
CA ASP A 139 -8.38 3.55 11.77
C ASP A 139 -9.65 4.01 12.53
N SER A 140 -9.74 5.32 12.78
CA SER A 140 -10.88 5.93 13.47
C SER A 140 -12.21 5.78 12.72
N ASP A 141 -12.17 5.59 11.40
CA ASP A 141 -13.34 5.37 10.55
C ASP A 141 -13.75 3.89 10.49
N GLY A 142 -13.03 3.00 11.21
CA GLY A 142 -13.25 1.56 11.19
C GLY A 142 -12.68 0.86 9.95
N LYS A 143 -11.90 1.55 9.11
CA LYS A 143 -11.24 0.94 7.95
C LYS A 143 -9.95 0.27 8.39
N GLN A 144 -9.63 -0.83 7.70
CA GLN A 144 -8.48 -1.66 8.05
C GLN A 144 -7.39 -1.55 7.00
N PHE A 145 -6.14 -1.47 7.46
CA PHE A 145 -4.95 -1.49 6.62
C PHE A 145 -3.83 -2.29 7.29
N LEU A 146 -2.84 -2.70 6.50
CA LEU A 146 -1.70 -3.45 7.02
C LEU A 146 -0.66 -2.49 7.61
N GLY A 147 -0.46 -2.51 8.92
CA GLY A 147 0.66 -1.83 9.58
C GLY A 147 1.93 -2.65 9.49
N THR A 148 3.04 -1.99 9.13
CA THR A 148 4.38 -2.59 9.08
C THR A 148 5.31 -1.88 10.07
N PHE A 149 6.10 -2.65 10.82
CA PHE A 149 6.90 -2.10 11.92
C PHE A 149 8.39 -2.10 11.58
N TRP A 150 9.00 -0.92 11.67
CA TRP A 150 10.38 -0.68 11.24
C TRP A 150 11.19 0.05 12.31
N GLU A 151 12.49 -0.26 12.39
CA GLU A 151 13.43 0.49 13.24
C GLU A 151 13.61 1.93 12.72
N ASP A 152 13.67 2.09 11.39
CA ASP A 152 13.73 3.38 10.69
C ASP A 152 12.51 3.52 9.75
N GLU A 153 11.64 4.48 10.04
CA GLU A 153 10.38 4.69 9.32
C GLU A 153 10.63 5.11 7.86
N ASN A 154 11.67 5.90 7.58
CA ASN A 154 12.01 6.31 6.22
C ASN A 154 12.45 5.13 5.35
N THR A 155 13.24 4.21 5.91
CA THR A 155 13.58 2.95 5.23
C THR A 155 12.34 2.08 5.02
N GLY A 156 11.45 2.01 6.01
CA GLY A 156 10.17 1.34 5.86
C GLY A 156 9.33 1.90 4.72
N LEU A 157 9.15 3.22 4.67
CA LEU A 157 8.36 3.94 3.67
C LEU A 157 8.85 3.70 2.26
N ARG A 158 10.16 3.88 2.04
CA ARG A 158 10.78 3.62 0.73
C ARG A 158 10.56 2.18 0.31
N THR A 159 10.73 1.25 1.25
CA THR A 159 10.60 -0.19 0.98
C THR A 159 9.16 -0.59 0.63
N ILE A 160 8.16 -0.12 1.39
CA ILE A 160 6.75 -0.43 1.10
C ILE A 160 6.29 0.26 -0.19
N ALA A 161 6.74 1.48 -0.46
CA ALA A 161 6.42 2.21 -1.68
C ALA A 161 6.99 1.49 -2.90
N ASP A 162 8.27 1.11 -2.86
CA ASP A 162 8.90 0.35 -3.94
C ASP A 162 8.27 -1.02 -4.14
N TYR A 163 7.82 -1.67 -3.06
CA TYR A 163 7.10 -2.94 -3.15
C TYR A 163 5.75 -2.79 -3.85
N VAL A 164 4.91 -1.85 -3.40
CA VAL A 164 3.54 -1.68 -3.91
C VAL A 164 3.53 -1.09 -5.32
N CYS A 165 4.44 -0.16 -5.62
CA CYS A 165 4.59 0.37 -6.96
C CYS A 165 5.00 -0.72 -7.96
N ASP A 166 5.93 -1.60 -7.57
CA ASP A 166 6.37 -2.73 -8.39
C ASP A 166 5.26 -3.79 -8.54
N LEU A 167 4.48 -4.03 -7.48
CA LEU A 167 3.31 -4.90 -7.50
C LEU A 167 2.26 -4.40 -8.51
N PHE A 168 1.96 -3.11 -8.50
CA PHE A 168 0.93 -2.52 -9.38
C PHE A 168 1.46 -1.98 -10.71
N ARG A 169 2.78 -1.93 -10.90
CA ARG A 169 3.46 -1.32 -12.05
C ARG A 169 2.99 0.12 -12.30
N VAL A 170 2.89 0.88 -11.22
CA VAL A 170 2.44 2.29 -11.19
C VAL A 170 3.42 3.07 -10.33
N ASP A 171 3.73 4.28 -10.76
CA ASP A 171 4.58 5.23 -10.04
C ASP A 171 3.78 6.02 -8.99
N LEU A 172 4.49 6.65 -8.05
CA LEU A 172 3.85 7.48 -7.05
C LEU A 172 3.29 8.74 -7.73
N PHE A 173 2.00 8.99 -7.49
CA PHE A 173 1.31 10.17 -7.99
C PHE A 173 1.56 11.37 -7.07
N CYS A 174 1.45 11.14 -5.75
CA CYS A 174 1.64 12.15 -4.73
C CYS A 174 2.57 11.65 -3.64
N VAL A 175 3.41 12.55 -3.13
CA VAL A 175 4.29 12.31 -1.98
C VAL A 175 4.25 13.51 -1.05
N MET A 176 3.78 13.28 0.18
CA MET A 176 3.77 14.22 1.29
C MET A 176 4.75 13.74 2.36
N LEU A 177 5.72 14.59 2.73
CA LEU A 177 6.81 14.22 3.64
C LEU A 177 6.80 15.08 4.90
N GLU A 178 6.80 14.48 6.10
CA GLU A 178 6.98 15.21 7.36
C GLU A 178 8.44 15.30 7.84
N ASN A 179 9.26 14.28 7.57
CA ASN A 179 10.60 14.16 8.15
C ASN A 179 11.65 13.73 7.11
N ASP A 180 12.90 14.16 7.30
CA ASP A 180 14.06 13.77 6.47
C ASP A 180 13.82 13.94 4.95
N HIS A 181 13.23 15.08 4.60
CA HIS A 181 12.77 15.40 3.24
C HIS A 181 13.89 15.32 2.21
N ARG A 182 15.15 15.64 2.55
CA ARG A 182 16.29 15.55 1.61
C ARG A 182 16.55 14.12 1.16
N ARG A 183 16.66 13.16 2.09
CA ARG A 183 16.95 11.76 1.76
C ARG A 183 15.79 11.10 1.03
N MET A 184 14.56 11.44 1.42
CA MET A 184 13.38 10.92 0.76
C MET A 184 13.20 11.52 -0.64
N PHE A 185 13.54 12.80 -0.82
CA PHE A 185 13.58 13.45 -2.13
C PHE A 185 14.61 12.81 -3.06
N ASP A 186 15.83 12.56 -2.58
CA ASP A 186 16.89 11.93 -3.38
C ASP A 186 16.48 10.51 -3.80
N TRP A 187 15.86 9.75 -2.91
CA TRP A 187 15.27 8.46 -3.25
C TRP A 187 14.18 8.60 -4.32
N LEU A 188 13.21 9.50 -4.14
CA LEU A 188 12.09 9.70 -5.08
C LEU A 188 12.60 10.03 -6.48
N ARG A 189 13.60 10.90 -6.59
CA ARG A 189 14.22 11.31 -7.85
C ARG A 189 14.96 10.17 -8.55
N ASN A 190 15.66 9.33 -7.78
CA ASN A 190 16.33 8.15 -8.33
C ASN A 190 15.32 7.08 -8.77
N ARG A 191 14.14 7.08 -8.15
CA ARG A 191 13.07 6.12 -8.42
C ARG A 191 12.25 6.50 -9.66
N GLN A 192 11.87 7.77 -9.82
CA GLN A 192 11.01 8.22 -10.91
C GLN A 192 11.36 9.64 -11.38
N SER A 193 11.17 9.91 -12.66
CA SER A 193 11.49 11.20 -13.28
C SER A 193 10.47 12.30 -12.99
N PHE A 194 9.24 11.92 -12.61
CA PHE A 194 8.13 12.85 -12.40
C PHE A 194 7.22 12.39 -11.26
N VAL A 195 6.69 13.36 -10.51
CA VAL A 195 5.63 13.19 -9.51
C VAL A 195 4.63 14.32 -9.72
N ASN A 196 3.33 14.04 -9.66
CA ASN A 196 2.30 15.04 -9.94
C ASN A 196 2.16 16.04 -8.80
N ILE A 197 2.24 15.55 -7.56
CA ILE A 197 2.11 16.37 -6.36
C ILE A 197 3.25 16.00 -5.41
N PHE A 198 3.99 17.01 -4.99
CA PHE A 198 5.01 16.86 -3.99
C PHE A 198 4.82 17.95 -2.94
N GLY A 199 4.58 17.52 -1.70
CA GLY A 199 4.46 18.38 -0.54
C GLY A 199 5.50 18.01 0.50
N ILE A 200 6.05 19.03 1.14
CA ILE A 200 6.87 18.90 2.34
C ILE A 200 6.04 19.57 3.43
N GLY A 201 5.83 18.86 4.54
CA GLY A 201 5.34 19.41 5.78
C GLY A 201 6.47 19.35 6.82
N ASP A 202 6.47 20.28 7.76
CA ASP A 202 7.30 20.21 8.96
C ASP A 202 6.48 20.77 10.12
N ARG A 203 6.46 20.07 11.26
CA ARG A 203 5.80 20.57 12.47
C ARG A 203 6.48 21.83 13.03
N ASN A 204 7.74 22.05 12.68
CA ASN A 204 8.59 23.12 13.21
C ASN A 204 9.02 24.16 12.16
N GLN A 205 8.30 24.25 11.03
CA GLN A 205 8.55 25.19 9.93
C GLN A 205 9.75 24.76 9.05
N ILE A 206 9.51 24.61 7.74
CA ILE A 206 10.54 24.22 6.77
C ILE A 206 11.60 25.32 6.66
N SER A 207 12.88 24.95 6.73
CA SER A 207 13.95 25.92 6.53
C SER A 207 13.98 26.45 5.08
N ASP A 208 14.36 27.72 4.88
CA ASP A 208 14.51 28.30 3.54
C ASP A 208 15.51 27.51 2.66
N GLU A 209 16.50 26.88 3.28
CA GLU A 209 17.48 26.02 2.60
C GLU A 209 16.82 24.75 2.05
N ASP A 210 15.98 24.12 2.85
CA ASP A 210 15.23 22.91 2.48
C ASP A 210 14.17 23.19 1.42
N TYR A 211 13.51 24.34 1.53
CA TYR A 211 12.61 24.84 0.50
C TYR A 211 13.35 25.07 -0.83
N CYS A 212 14.49 25.75 -0.79
CA CYS A 212 15.31 25.99 -1.99
C CYS A 212 15.84 24.68 -2.61
N TYR A 213 16.16 23.68 -1.79
CA TYR A 213 16.61 22.37 -2.25
C TYR A 213 15.55 21.67 -3.11
N GLY A 214 14.30 21.64 -2.65
CA GLY A 214 13.18 21.06 -3.39
C GLY A 214 12.86 21.84 -4.66
N ARG A 215 12.70 23.17 -4.54
CA ARG A 215 12.24 24.05 -5.64
C ARG A 215 13.17 24.09 -6.85
N ARG A 216 14.49 23.99 -6.64
CA ARG A 216 15.46 24.01 -7.76
C ARG A 216 15.40 22.74 -8.62
N ARG A 217 14.62 21.71 -8.24
CA ARG A 217 14.77 20.35 -8.76
C ARG A 217 13.46 19.63 -9.15
N ILE A 218 12.28 20.26 -9.05
CA ILE A 218 10.98 19.69 -9.49
C ILE A 218 10.13 20.74 -10.24
N ASN A 219 9.43 20.31 -11.30
CA ASN A 219 8.57 21.17 -12.13
C ASN A 219 7.17 21.50 -11.55
N ALA A 220 6.74 20.83 -10.47
CA ALA A 220 5.49 21.10 -9.76
C ALA A 220 5.65 20.81 -8.25
N ILE A 221 5.84 21.85 -7.44
CA ILE A 221 5.75 21.76 -5.97
C ILE A 221 4.47 22.48 -5.58
N SER A 222 3.64 21.83 -4.76
CA SER A 222 2.51 22.46 -4.10
C SER A 222 2.78 22.37 -2.60
N LEU A 223 3.01 23.53 -1.98
CA LEU A 223 3.08 23.62 -0.51
C LEU A 223 1.65 23.53 0.01
N LEU A 224 1.42 22.64 0.97
CA LEU A 224 0.22 22.62 1.81
C LEU A 224 0.65 22.94 3.23
#